data_AF-A0A803JBZ6-F1
#
_entry.id   AF-A0A803JBZ6-F1
#
_cell.length_a   1.000
_cell.length_b   1.000
_cell.length_c   1.000
_cell.angle_alpha   90.00
_cell.angle_beta   90.00
_cell.angle_gamma   90.00
#
_symmetry.space_group_name_H-M   'P 1'
#
loop_
_entity.id
_entity.type
_entity.pdbx_description
1 polymer ?
#
loop_
_entity_poly.entity_id
_entity_poly.type
_entity_poly.pdbx_seq_one_letter_code
_entity_poly.pdbx_strand_id
1 'polypeptide(L)'
;MVSFLYRCLDNECLHLVESILYTFGKVSKESFIITVFSLQYAKHSSGEIQIMLNGSTLGGAFPVPSFLADFEIPNFQRDRVSNISIMVMDEIGGPDIDSCGKNSIAVLETILASRNFPFKCFDNYRLRNCDAIWERLTDAVYKKNPCNITEEDFKPLAALASQTIPCNKSLLWSKTNSLVHRYTKASQDFLTLEDTFLGSMFDGLMFCGKSYSSEMNYDSCPAWDECDHNAISAFWKTASATFAKASCGVVNVMLNGSADGGVARKESILRTVEVPSMNVNAVSEVRLWIMDNLEGPDKNSCNTESVLELKAYIEQHNLAFSCVDNYKPVQLLQCIETPDLPACNICKP
;
A
#
# COMPACT_ATOMS: atom_id res chain seq x y z
N MET A 1 12.21 -10.07 -0.07
CA MET A 1 11.58 -9.52 -1.30
C MET A 1 10.10 -9.75 -1.10
N VAL A 2 9.37 -8.72 -0.67
CA VAL A 2 7.91 -8.79 -0.58
C VAL A 2 7.41 -7.90 -1.71
N SER A 3 7.03 -8.47 -2.85
CA SER A 3 6.28 -7.72 -3.83
C SER A 3 4.82 -7.65 -3.36
N PHE A 4 4.26 -6.45 -3.30
CA PHE A 4 2.82 -6.27 -3.08
C PHE A 4 2.14 -6.30 -4.44
N LEU A 5 1.45 -7.41 -4.74
CA LEU A 5 0.52 -7.48 -5.86
C LEU A 5 -0.89 -7.62 -5.30
N TYR A 6 -1.76 -6.68 -5.67
CA TYR A 6 -3.19 -6.91 -5.60
C TYR A 6 -3.62 -7.58 -6.90
N ARG A 7 -4.21 -8.77 -6.82
CA ARG A 7 -4.82 -9.44 -7.98
C ARG A 7 -6.28 -9.69 -7.65
N CYS A 8 -7.15 -9.17 -8.52
CA CYS A 8 -8.56 -9.49 -8.52
C CYS A 8 -8.81 -10.53 -9.62
N LEU A 9 -9.26 -11.73 -9.25
CA LEU A 9 -9.71 -12.77 -10.17
C LEU A 9 -11.04 -13.28 -9.62
N ASP A 10 -12.07 -13.31 -10.48
CA ASP A 10 -13.41 -13.87 -10.20
C ASP A 10 -13.95 -13.54 -8.80
N ASN A 11 -14.39 -12.27 -8.64
CA ASN A 11 -15.08 -11.73 -7.48
C ASN A 11 -14.28 -11.59 -6.18
N GLU A 12 -12.96 -11.75 -6.13
CA GLU A 12 -12.15 -11.44 -4.93
C GLU A 12 -10.78 -10.81 -5.26
N CYS A 13 -10.33 -9.87 -4.42
CA CYS A 13 -9.04 -9.16 -4.53
C CYS A 13 -8.09 -9.52 -3.38
N LEU A 14 -6.98 -10.21 -3.67
CA LEU A 14 -5.97 -10.57 -2.67
C LEU A 14 -4.99 -9.43 -2.40
N HIS A 15 -4.50 -9.35 -1.16
CA HIS A 15 -3.24 -8.68 -0.85
C HIS A 15 -2.12 -9.72 -0.75
N LEU A 16 -1.31 -9.88 -1.80
CA LEU A 16 -0.15 -10.76 -1.73
C LEU A 16 0.95 -10.05 -0.94
N VAL A 17 1.16 -10.47 0.32
CA VAL A 17 2.45 -10.27 1.00
C VAL A 17 3.29 -11.47 0.58
N GLU A 18 4.26 -11.29 -0.33
CA GLU A 18 5.35 -12.25 -0.50
C GLU A 18 6.26 -12.28 0.75
N SER A 19 5.71 -12.69 1.90
CA SER A 19 6.50 -13.22 3.00
C SER A 19 6.98 -14.60 2.57
N ILE A 20 8.26 -14.88 2.78
CA ILE A 20 8.91 -16.14 2.40
C ILE A 20 8.03 -17.31 2.87
N LEU A 21 7.39 -17.96 1.90
CA LEU A 21 6.51 -19.10 2.09
C LEU A 21 7.40 -20.30 2.45
N TYR A 22 7.73 -20.48 3.73
CA TYR A 22 8.23 -21.78 4.16
C TYR A 22 7.01 -22.68 4.40
N THR A 23 6.92 -23.71 3.57
CA THR A 23 5.90 -24.74 3.63
C THR A 23 5.93 -25.36 5.03
N PHE A 24 4.88 -25.14 5.83
CA PHE A 24 4.69 -25.82 7.13
C PHE A 24 4.34 -27.30 6.88
N GLY A 25 5.32 -28.07 6.43
CA GLY A 25 5.18 -29.49 6.13
C GLY A 25 5.08 -30.33 7.40
N LYS A 26 4.34 -31.45 7.32
CA LYS A 26 4.34 -32.49 8.36
C LYS A 26 5.76 -33.02 8.57
N VAL A 27 6.14 -33.24 9.83
CA VAL A 27 7.45 -33.79 10.21
C VAL A 27 7.59 -35.22 9.63
N SER A 28 8.47 -35.40 8.64
CA SER A 28 8.93 -36.73 8.20
C SER A 28 10.25 -37.08 8.89
N LYS A 29 10.54 -38.39 9.03
CA LYS A 29 11.70 -38.91 9.78
C LYS A 29 13.09 -38.53 9.21
N GLU A 30 13.17 -37.75 8.13
CA GLU A 30 14.43 -37.52 7.39
C GLU A 30 14.98 -36.08 7.42
N SER A 31 14.33 -35.10 8.08
CA SER A 31 14.71 -33.68 7.94
C SER A 31 15.46 -33.06 9.13
N PHE A 32 16.52 -33.71 9.62
CA PHE A 32 17.35 -33.20 10.75
C PHE A 32 17.87 -31.76 10.51
N ILE A 33 18.26 -31.45 9.27
CA ILE A 33 18.79 -30.13 8.90
C ILE A 33 17.72 -29.04 9.05
N ILE A 34 16.49 -29.30 8.58
CA ILE A 34 15.39 -28.32 8.64
C ILE A 34 15.00 -28.07 10.11
N THR A 35 14.99 -29.11 10.94
CA THR A 35 14.76 -28.97 12.38
C THR A 35 15.77 -28.03 13.04
N VAL A 36 17.06 -28.17 12.72
CA VAL A 36 18.11 -27.28 13.26
C VAL A 36 17.90 -25.83 12.82
N PHE A 37 17.53 -25.61 11.55
CA PHE A 37 17.26 -24.27 11.04
C PHE A 37 16.02 -23.62 11.66
N SER A 38 14.89 -24.33 11.78
CA SER A 38 13.69 -23.82 12.45
C SER A 38 13.96 -23.45 13.91
N LEU A 39 14.74 -24.27 14.63
CA LEU A 39 15.11 -23.99 16.01
C LEU A 39 16.01 -22.75 16.13
N GLN A 40 17.01 -22.63 15.26
CA GLN A 40 17.92 -21.48 15.26
C GLN A 40 17.20 -20.19 14.87
N TYR A 41 16.31 -20.26 13.88
CA TYR A 41 15.44 -19.16 13.47
C TYR A 41 14.62 -18.67 14.66
N ALA A 42 13.87 -19.57 15.31
CA ALA A 42 13.00 -19.21 16.43
C ALA A 42 13.76 -18.59 17.62
N LYS A 43 14.97 -19.07 17.93
CA LYS A 43 15.81 -18.47 18.98
C LYS A 43 16.26 -17.04 18.66
N HIS A 44 16.41 -16.72 17.38
CA HIS A 44 16.90 -15.43 16.93
C HIS A 44 15.77 -14.44 16.60
N SER A 45 14.53 -14.92 16.42
CA SER A 45 13.36 -14.08 16.19
C SER A 45 13.06 -13.15 17.36
N SER A 46 12.69 -11.91 17.02
CA SER A 46 12.40 -10.83 17.98
C SER A 46 11.43 -9.82 17.37
N GLY A 47 10.76 -9.03 18.21
CA GLY A 47 9.74 -8.07 17.78
C GLY A 47 8.38 -8.73 17.55
N GLU A 48 7.61 -8.21 16.61
CA GLU A 48 6.32 -8.78 16.22
C GLU A 48 6.54 -9.96 15.28
N ILE A 49 6.01 -11.14 15.66
CA ILE A 49 6.05 -12.34 14.84
C ILE A 49 4.72 -12.47 14.10
N GLN A 50 4.77 -12.60 12.77
CA GLN A 50 3.58 -12.79 11.95
C GLN A 50 3.51 -14.24 11.47
N ILE A 51 2.38 -14.90 11.71
CA ILE A 51 2.12 -16.29 11.30
C ILE A 51 0.93 -16.26 10.35
N MET A 52 1.11 -16.74 9.12
CA MET A 52 0.04 -16.85 8.14
C MET A 52 -0.32 -18.34 7.94
N LEU A 53 -1.59 -18.68 8.05
CA LEU A 53 -2.11 -20.04 7.99
C LEU A 53 -3.27 -20.12 7.01
N ASN A 54 -3.40 -21.25 6.31
CA ASN A 54 -4.47 -21.46 5.33
C ASN A 54 -5.68 -22.12 6.00
N GLY A 55 -6.74 -21.33 6.23
CA GLY A 55 -7.99 -21.73 6.87
C GLY A 55 -8.80 -22.75 6.07
N SER A 56 -8.57 -22.87 4.76
CA SER A 56 -9.22 -23.87 3.90
C SER A 56 -8.50 -25.22 3.82
N THR A 57 -7.43 -25.40 4.60
CA THR A 57 -6.66 -26.65 4.58
C THR A 57 -7.47 -27.81 5.17
N LEU A 58 -7.71 -28.85 4.35
CA LEU A 58 -8.29 -30.10 4.83
C LEU A 58 -7.41 -30.74 5.91
N GLY A 59 -7.94 -30.85 7.12
CA GLY A 59 -7.22 -31.35 8.30
C GLY A 59 -6.70 -30.27 9.24
N GLY A 60 -7.01 -29.00 8.98
CA GLY A 60 -6.71 -27.86 9.84
C GLY A 60 -5.48 -27.07 9.39
N ALA A 61 -5.51 -25.78 9.66
CA ALA A 61 -4.50 -24.79 9.28
C ALA A 61 -3.22 -24.87 10.13
N PHE A 62 -3.31 -25.41 11.34
CA PHE A 62 -2.23 -25.62 12.30
C PHE A 62 -2.12 -27.11 12.69
N PRO A 63 -1.41 -27.94 11.90
CA PRO A 63 -1.25 -29.35 12.20
C PRO A 63 -0.34 -29.56 13.42
N VAL A 64 -0.69 -30.55 14.25
CA VAL A 64 0.16 -31.07 15.33
C VAL A 64 0.31 -32.58 15.11
N PRO A 65 1.55 -33.11 14.91
CA PRO A 65 2.85 -32.43 14.97
C PRO A 65 3.17 -31.56 13.73
N SER A 66 4.00 -30.52 13.90
CA SER A 66 4.51 -29.65 12.83
C SER A 66 5.77 -28.89 13.25
N PHE A 67 6.53 -28.35 12.30
CA PHE A 67 7.71 -27.56 12.62
C PHE A 67 7.40 -26.33 13.50
N LEU A 68 6.31 -25.64 13.18
CA LEU A 68 5.84 -24.48 13.93
C LEU A 68 5.49 -24.87 15.38
N ALA A 69 4.74 -25.96 15.55
CA ALA A 69 4.31 -26.45 16.86
C ALA A 69 5.45 -26.99 17.71
N ASP A 70 6.34 -27.79 17.11
CA ASP A 70 7.30 -28.63 17.84
C ASP A 70 8.68 -27.96 17.99
N PHE A 71 9.08 -27.09 17.07
CA PHE A 71 10.42 -26.52 17.04
C PHE A 71 10.45 -25.00 17.11
N GLU A 72 9.50 -24.29 16.53
CA GLU A 72 9.56 -22.82 16.49
C GLU A 72 8.93 -22.19 17.72
N ILE A 73 7.63 -22.43 17.95
CA ILE A 73 6.90 -21.87 19.10
C ILE A 73 7.59 -22.17 20.44
N PRO A 74 8.10 -23.39 20.71
CA PRO A 74 8.78 -23.67 21.96
C PRO A 74 10.12 -22.95 22.14
N ASN A 75 10.73 -22.45 21.06
CA ASN A 75 12.08 -21.85 21.08
C ASN A 75 12.07 -20.32 20.91
N PHE A 76 10.92 -19.70 20.65
CA PHE A 76 10.80 -18.25 20.68
C PHE A 76 11.23 -17.69 22.05
N GLN A 77 12.05 -16.64 22.01
CA GLN A 77 12.55 -16.00 23.23
C GLN A 77 11.50 -15.00 23.74
N ARG A 78 10.88 -15.30 24.88
CA ARG A 78 9.80 -14.47 25.44
C ARG A 78 10.26 -13.01 25.60
N ASP A 79 11.45 -12.78 26.14
CA ASP A 79 12.00 -11.44 26.34
C ASP A 79 12.20 -10.65 25.04
N ARG A 80 12.25 -11.33 23.89
CA ARG A 80 12.49 -10.71 22.58
C ARG A 80 11.24 -10.56 21.72
N VAL A 81 10.21 -11.37 21.92
CA VAL A 81 8.95 -11.31 21.15
C VAL A 81 7.97 -10.34 21.81
N SER A 82 7.58 -9.30 21.08
CA SER A 82 6.66 -8.26 21.58
C SER A 82 5.19 -8.62 21.39
N ASN A 83 4.84 -9.30 20.29
CA ASN A 83 3.48 -9.78 19.96
C ASN A 83 3.55 -10.89 18.90
N ILE A 84 2.55 -11.77 18.86
CA ILE A 84 2.35 -12.73 17.78
C ILE A 84 1.03 -12.42 17.05
N SER A 85 1.11 -12.14 15.76
CA SER A 85 -0.05 -11.84 14.92
C SER A 85 -0.35 -13.04 14.02
N ILE A 86 -1.44 -13.75 14.29
CA ILE A 86 -1.94 -14.89 13.51
C ILE A 86 -2.90 -14.37 12.45
N MET A 87 -2.65 -14.71 11.19
CA MET A 87 -3.51 -14.42 10.05
C MET A 87 -4.00 -15.74 9.47
N VAL A 88 -5.29 -16.02 9.61
CA VAL A 88 -5.93 -17.20 9.02
C VAL A 88 -6.62 -16.76 7.74
N MET A 89 -6.20 -17.32 6.61
CA MET A 89 -6.62 -16.92 5.27
C MET A 89 -7.26 -18.11 4.58
N ASP A 90 -8.50 -17.97 4.14
CA ASP A 90 -9.16 -19.00 3.33
C ASP A 90 -8.71 -18.91 1.86
N GLU A 91 -8.73 -20.05 1.18
CA GLU A 91 -8.63 -20.09 -0.29
C GLU A 91 -9.92 -19.52 -0.90
N ILE A 92 -9.81 -18.77 -1.99
CA ILE A 92 -10.96 -18.19 -2.70
C ILE A 92 -11.93 -19.31 -3.11
N GLY A 93 -13.19 -19.22 -2.68
CA GLY A 93 -14.21 -20.25 -2.93
C GLY A 93 -13.96 -21.59 -2.21
N GLY A 94 -12.91 -21.65 -1.37
CA GLY A 94 -12.59 -22.77 -0.50
C GLY A 94 -13.51 -22.80 0.73
N PRO A 95 -13.57 -23.94 1.43
CA PRO A 95 -14.32 -24.04 2.68
C PRO A 95 -13.62 -23.27 3.81
N ASP A 96 -14.38 -22.56 4.66
CA ASP A 96 -13.91 -22.07 5.98
C ASP A 96 -13.84 -23.29 6.92
N ILE A 97 -12.67 -23.94 6.95
CA ILE A 97 -12.41 -25.08 7.83
C ILE A 97 -11.89 -24.58 9.15
N ASP A 98 -10.95 -23.64 9.15
CA ASP A 98 -10.29 -23.11 10.34
C ASP A 98 -10.31 -21.59 10.34
N SER A 99 -10.65 -21.01 11.49
CA SER A 99 -10.65 -19.58 11.74
C SER A 99 -10.24 -19.31 13.21
N CYS A 100 -9.96 -18.07 13.58
CA CYS A 100 -9.57 -17.63 14.91
C CYS A 100 -10.53 -18.15 15.98
N GLY A 101 -9.96 -18.71 17.06
CA GLY A 101 -10.73 -19.38 18.10
C GLY A 101 -11.46 -20.67 17.67
N LYS A 102 -11.31 -21.15 16.44
CA LYS A 102 -11.90 -22.43 15.96
C LYS A 102 -10.83 -23.49 15.68
N ASN A 103 -11.22 -24.74 15.87
CA ASN A 103 -10.48 -25.92 15.40
C ASN A 103 -8.98 -25.87 15.71
N SER A 104 -8.09 -26.03 14.72
CA SER A 104 -6.66 -26.11 15.00
C SER A 104 -6.04 -24.75 15.38
N ILE A 105 -6.68 -23.65 15.00
CA ILE A 105 -6.27 -22.30 15.43
C ILE A 105 -6.53 -22.09 16.92
N ALA A 106 -7.66 -22.59 17.45
CA ALA A 106 -7.91 -22.56 18.90
C ALA A 106 -6.81 -23.31 19.70
N VAL A 107 -6.26 -24.39 19.12
CA VAL A 107 -5.14 -25.14 19.71
C VAL A 107 -3.86 -24.29 19.70
N LEU A 108 -3.56 -23.62 18.58
CA LEU A 108 -2.44 -22.67 18.49
C LEU A 108 -2.55 -21.55 19.53
N GLU A 109 -3.71 -20.89 19.62
CA GLU A 109 -3.97 -19.82 20.59
C GLU A 109 -3.76 -20.30 22.04
N THR A 110 -4.22 -21.52 22.36
CA THR A 110 -4.00 -22.14 23.67
C THR A 110 -2.51 -22.40 23.94
N ILE A 111 -1.77 -22.88 22.94
CA ILE A 111 -0.32 -23.12 23.04
C ILE A 111 0.43 -21.82 23.29
N LEU A 112 0.08 -20.73 22.60
CA LEU A 112 0.69 -19.41 22.80
C LEU A 112 0.34 -18.82 24.17
N ALA A 113 -0.92 -18.92 24.59
CA ALA A 113 -1.38 -18.48 25.90
C ALA A 113 -0.64 -19.21 27.03
N SER A 114 -0.49 -20.53 26.94
CA SER A 114 0.21 -21.34 27.94
C SER A 114 1.70 -20.99 28.11
N ARG A 115 2.28 -20.31 27.11
CA ARG A 115 3.67 -19.85 27.08
C ARG A 115 3.82 -18.36 27.36
N ASN A 116 2.72 -17.68 27.75
CA ASN A 116 2.67 -16.25 28.04
C ASN A 116 3.16 -15.36 26.87
N PHE A 117 2.89 -15.78 25.63
CA PHE A 117 3.05 -14.90 24.48
C PHE A 117 1.78 -14.05 24.31
N PRO A 118 1.89 -12.70 24.22
CA PRO A 118 0.78 -11.89 23.75
C PRO A 118 0.54 -12.20 22.27
N PHE A 119 -0.73 -12.39 21.89
CA PHE A 119 -1.10 -12.65 20.50
C PHE A 119 -2.40 -11.95 20.12
N LYS A 120 -2.56 -11.74 18.81
CA LYS A 120 -3.80 -11.34 18.16
C LYS A 120 -4.05 -12.29 16.99
N CYS A 121 -5.28 -12.74 16.83
CA CYS A 121 -5.69 -13.54 15.69
C CYS A 121 -6.65 -12.74 14.83
N PHE A 122 -6.45 -12.82 13.51
CA PHE A 122 -7.28 -12.17 12.52
C PHE A 122 -7.72 -13.18 11.46
N ASP A 123 -9.03 -13.36 11.36
CA ASP A 123 -9.64 -14.10 10.26
C ASP A 123 -9.78 -13.20 9.07
N ASN A 124 -9.37 -13.70 7.91
CA ASN A 124 -9.70 -13.11 6.62
C ASN A 124 -9.48 -11.60 6.66
N TYR A 125 -8.34 -11.21 7.25
CA TYR A 125 -8.02 -9.85 7.69
C TYR A 125 -8.12 -8.82 6.55
N ARG A 126 -8.29 -9.30 5.31
CA ARG A 126 -8.40 -8.54 4.07
C ARG A 126 -9.37 -9.13 3.05
N LEU A 127 -10.30 -10.04 3.42
CA LEU A 127 -11.44 -10.34 2.54
C LEU A 127 -12.37 -9.12 2.58
N ARG A 128 -12.06 -8.13 1.75
CA ARG A 128 -13.05 -7.12 1.43
C ARG A 128 -14.14 -7.81 0.64
N ASN A 129 -15.40 -7.51 0.98
CA ASN A 129 -16.52 -7.98 0.20
C ASN A 129 -16.43 -7.37 -1.20
N CYS A 130 -15.86 -8.13 -2.12
CA CYS A 130 -15.53 -7.68 -3.45
C CYS A 130 -16.78 -7.56 -4.32
N ASP A 131 -17.84 -8.33 -4.04
CA ASP A 131 -19.17 -8.10 -4.59
C ASP A 131 -19.69 -6.72 -4.18
N ALA A 132 -19.55 -6.34 -2.90
CA ALA A 132 -19.95 -5.02 -2.43
C ALA A 132 -19.06 -3.90 -3.02
N ILE A 133 -17.76 -4.14 -3.22
CA ILE A 133 -16.87 -3.18 -3.90
C ILE A 133 -17.29 -2.99 -5.35
N TRP A 134 -17.53 -4.10 -6.06
CA TRP A 134 -17.98 -4.09 -7.44
C TRP A 134 -19.34 -3.40 -7.57
N GLU A 135 -20.27 -3.69 -6.66
CA GLU A 135 -21.57 -3.01 -6.57
C GLU A 135 -21.38 -1.50 -6.39
N ARG A 136 -20.57 -1.05 -5.43
CA ARG A 136 -20.31 0.39 -5.23
C ARG A 136 -19.61 1.06 -6.40
N LEU A 137 -18.69 0.37 -7.07
CA LEU A 137 -18.06 0.86 -8.29
C LEU A 137 -19.10 1.05 -9.39
N THR A 138 -19.91 0.02 -9.65
CA THR A 138 -20.89 0.04 -10.73
C THR A 138 -22.01 1.05 -10.46
N ASP A 139 -22.47 1.18 -9.21
CA ASP A 139 -23.41 2.23 -8.78
C ASP A 139 -22.88 3.65 -9.09
N ALA A 140 -21.57 3.84 -9.01
CA ALA A 140 -20.95 5.13 -9.30
C ALA A 140 -21.08 5.52 -10.78
N VAL A 141 -21.16 4.56 -11.71
CA VAL A 141 -21.05 4.80 -13.16
C VAL A 141 -22.23 4.32 -14.02
N TYR A 142 -23.01 3.34 -13.56
CA TYR A 142 -24.11 2.75 -14.35
C TYR A 142 -25.29 3.71 -14.47
N LYS A 143 -25.90 3.74 -15.67
CA LYS A 143 -27.06 4.58 -15.98
C LYS A 143 -26.82 6.07 -15.67
N LYS A 144 -25.57 6.52 -15.71
CA LYS A 144 -25.17 7.91 -15.52
C LYS A 144 -24.47 8.43 -16.76
N ASN A 145 -24.59 9.74 -17.01
CA ASN A 145 -23.85 10.37 -18.09
C ASN A 145 -22.35 10.31 -17.75
N PRO A 146 -21.49 9.75 -18.62
CA PRO A 146 -20.04 9.67 -18.39
C PRO A 146 -19.34 11.02 -18.15
N CYS A 147 -19.99 12.13 -18.50
CA CYS A 147 -19.52 13.50 -18.24
C CYS A 147 -20.29 14.22 -17.13
N ASN A 148 -21.00 13.49 -16.27
CA ASN A 148 -21.66 14.02 -15.08
C ASN A 148 -21.42 13.09 -13.87
N ILE A 149 -20.18 12.64 -13.70
CA ILE A 149 -19.73 11.81 -12.57
C ILE A 149 -18.89 12.68 -11.65
N THR A 150 -19.15 12.60 -10.34
CA THR A 150 -18.57 13.47 -9.32
C THR A 150 -17.92 12.67 -8.19
N GLU A 151 -17.18 13.33 -7.30
CA GLU A 151 -16.54 12.66 -6.17
C GLU A 151 -17.57 12.04 -5.21
N GLU A 152 -18.77 12.63 -5.10
CA GLU A 152 -19.87 12.08 -4.27
C GLU A 152 -20.28 10.67 -4.69
N ASP A 153 -20.20 10.35 -5.99
CA ASP A 153 -20.56 9.05 -6.52
C ASP A 153 -19.59 7.94 -6.04
N PHE A 154 -18.33 8.30 -5.77
CA PHE A 154 -17.28 7.36 -5.33
C PHE A 154 -17.05 7.34 -3.82
N LYS A 155 -17.62 8.27 -3.05
CA LYS A 155 -17.49 8.26 -1.57
C LYS A 155 -17.93 6.93 -0.92
N PRO A 156 -19.03 6.27 -1.34
CA PRO A 156 -19.41 4.98 -0.77
C PRO A 156 -18.35 3.90 -1.01
N LEU A 157 -17.77 3.85 -2.21
CA LEU A 157 -16.68 2.95 -2.56
C LEU A 157 -15.44 3.24 -1.69
N ALA A 158 -15.06 4.51 -1.58
CA ALA A 158 -13.89 4.92 -0.79
C ALA A 158 -14.04 4.62 0.70
N ALA A 159 -15.26 4.76 1.25
CA ALA A 159 -15.54 4.39 2.64
C ALA A 159 -15.41 2.87 2.85
N LEU A 160 -15.93 2.06 1.92
CA LEU A 160 -15.83 0.59 1.97
C LEU A 160 -14.38 0.10 1.80
N ALA A 161 -13.63 0.75 0.93
CA ALA A 161 -12.24 0.45 0.63
C ALA A 161 -11.24 1.14 1.59
N SER A 162 -11.73 1.87 2.59
CA SER A 162 -10.88 2.64 3.52
C SER A 162 -9.87 1.74 4.23
N GLN A 163 -8.62 2.20 4.27
CA GLN A 163 -7.52 1.51 4.94
C GLN A 163 -6.77 2.46 5.85
N THR A 164 -6.22 1.92 6.94
CA THR A 164 -5.32 2.69 7.80
C THR A 164 -3.96 2.82 7.13
N ILE A 165 -3.44 4.05 7.06
CA ILE A 165 -2.11 4.31 6.54
C ILE A 165 -1.14 4.42 7.73
N PRO A 166 -0.06 3.64 7.77
CA PRO A 166 0.96 3.80 8.80
C PRO A 166 1.56 5.21 8.78
N CYS A 167 1.68 5.85 9.95
CA CYS A 167 2.24 7.19 10.03
C CYS A 167 3.69 7.24 9.55
N ASN A 168 4.09 8.38 8.98
CA ASN A 168 5.41 8.64 8.38
C ASN A 168 5.72 7.79 7.13
N LYS A 169 4.74 7.07 6.58
CA LYS A 169 4.93 6.18 5.43
C LYS A 169 4.27 6.68 4.14
N SER A 170 3.40 7.69 4.21
CA SER A 170 2.75 8.26 3.02
C SER A 170 3.74 8.96 2.09
N LEU A 171 3.67 8.61 0.80
CA LEU A 171 4.43 9.24 -0.28
C LEU A 171 3.50 9.63 -1.43
N LEU A 172 3.15 10.91 -1.47
CA LEU A 172 2.39 11.53 -2.57
C LEU A 172 3.37 11.91 -3.69
N TRP A 173 2.85 12.22 -4.88
CA TRP A 173 3.72 12.52 -6.01
C TRP A 173 3.03 13.38 -7.08
N SER A 174 3.83 14.12 -7.85
CA SER A 174 3.35 14.88 -9.01
C SER A 174 4.42 14.93 -10.09
N LYS A 175 4.04 14.53 -11.31
CA LYS A 175 4.91 14.41 -12.50
C LYS A 175 6.11 13.44 -12.32
N THR A 176 6.02 12.50 -11.38
CA THR A 176 7.09 11.55 -10.99
C THR A 176 6.62 10.09 -10.91
N ASN A 177 5.47 9.74 -11.51
CA ASN A 177 4.84 8.40 -11.48
C ASN A 177 5.86 7.24 -11.62
N SER A 178 6.65 7.24 -12.68
CA SER A 178 7.63 6.15 -12.91
C SER A 178 8.69 6.05 -11.81
N LEU A 179 9.20 7.18 -11.31
CA LEU A 179 10.26 7.20 -10.30
C LEU A 179 9.72 6.79 -8.93
N VAL A 180 8.55 7.30 -8.53
CA VAL A 180 7.97 7.01 -7.22
C VAL A 180 7.61 5.53 -7.09
N HIS A 181 7.02 4.91 -8.13
CA HIS A 181 6.67 3.48 -8.08
C HIS A 181 7.90 2.57 -8.15
N ARG A 182 8.96 2.96 -8.85
CA ARG A 182 10.25 2.23 -8.76
C ARG A 182 10.80 2.32 -7.33
N TYR A 183 10.68 3.48 -6.70
CA TYR A 183 11.18 3.68 -5.33
C TYR A 183 10.39 2.89 -4.29
N THR A 184 9.06 2.91 -4.30
CA THR A 184 8.27 2.13 -3.31
C THR A 184 8.40 0.62 -3.51
N LYS A 185 8.64 0.16 -4.75
CA LYS A 185 8.99 -1.25 -5.02
C LYS A 185 10.37 -1.63 -4.48
N ALA A 186 11.36 -0.74 -4.59
CA ALA A 186 12.73 -0.98 -4.09
C ALA A 186 12.83 -0.80 -2.56
N SER A 187 12.05 0.10 -1.99
CA SER A 187 12.05 0.50 -0.58
C SER A 187 10.65 0.38 -0.01
N GLN A 188 10.41 -0.67 0.78
CA GLN A 188 9.13 -0.94 1.46
C GLN A 188 8.82 0.03 2.62
N ASP A 189 9.64 1.08 2.77
CA ASP A 189 9.48 2.10 3.78
C ASP A 189 8.45 3.17 3.44
N PHE A 190 7.92 3.20 2.23
CA PHE A 190 6.90 4.18 1.82
C PHE A 190 5.83 3.52 0.98
N LEU A 191 4.67 4.14 0.94
CA LEU A 191 3.53 3.70 0.15
C LEU A 191 2.88 4.90 -0.55
N THR A 192 2.62 4.77 -1.84
CA THR A 192 1.81 5.72 -2.60
C THR A 192 0.32 5.37 -2.52
N LEU A 193 -0.53 6.21 -3.10
CA LEU A 193 -1.96 5.88 -3.26
C LEU A 193 -2.13 4.55 -4.01
N GLU A 194 -1.34 4.32 -5.04
CA GLU A 194 -1.38 3.12 -5.90
C GLU A 194 -0.87 1.86 -5.18
N ASP A 195 -0.14 2.00 -4.07
CA ASP A 195 0.22 0.87 -3.18
C ASP A 195 -0.92 0.51 -2.19
N THR A 196 -1.98 1.34 -2.12
CA THR A 196 -3.17 1.07 -1.31
C THR A 196 -4.15 0.14 -2.02
N PHE A 197 -5.07 -0.47 -1.27
CA PHE A 197 -6.12 -1.32 -1.83
C PHE A 197 -6.95 -0.61 -2.90
N LEU A 198 -7.42 0.62 -2.63
CA LEU A 198 -8.24 1.35 -3.59
C LEU A 198 -7.42 1.79 -4.82
N GLY A 199 -6.21 2.30 -4.62
CA GLY A 199 -5.38 2.77 -5.74
C GLY A 199 -4.90 1.62 -6.63
N SER A 200 -4.40 0.53 -6.04
CA SER A 200 -3.88 -0.62 -6.78
C SER A 200 -4.92 -1.31 -7.68
N MET A 201 -6.20 -1.34 -7.27
CA MET A 201 -7.27 -1.93 -8.07
C MET A 201 -7.52 -1.18 -9.39
N PHE A 202 -7.24 0.12 -9.43
CA PHE A 202 -7.59 0.99 -10.56
C PHE A 202 -6.39 1.67 -11.20
N ASP A 203 -5.17 1.38 -10.73
CA ASP A 203 -3.95 1.90 -11.30
C ASP A 203 -3.80 1.48 -12.77
N GLY A 204 -3.60 2.47 -13.64
CA GLY A 204 -3.54 2.28 -15.09
C GLY A 204 -4.85 1.90 -15.79
N LEU A 205 -6.00 1.84 -15.09
CA LEU A 205 -7.29 1.49 -15.69
C LEU A 205 -8.07 2.71 -16.17
N MET A 206 -8.79 2.52 -17.29
CA MET A 206 -9.79 3.46 -17.80
C MET A 206 -11.17 2.76 -17.77
N PHE A 207 -12.18 3.44 -17.24
CA PHE A 207 -13.52 2.88 -17.08
C PHE A 207 -14.59 3.96 -17.05
N CYS A 208 -15.77 3.60 -17.55
CA CYS A 208 -17.00 4.38 -17.48
C CYS A 208 -18.20 3.47 -17.78
N GLY A 209 -19.39 3.88 -17.32
CA GLY A 209 -20.64 3.18 -17.62
C GLY A 209 -21.32 3.71 -18.88
N LYS A 210 -22.30 2.96 -19.39
CA LYS A 210 -23.24 3.48 -20.40
C LYS A 210 -24.36 4.27 -19.72
N SER A 211 -24.79 5.37 -20.35
CA SER A 211 -25.83 6.25 -19.78
C SER A 211 -27.22 5.62 -19.71
N TYR A 212 -27.49 4.59 -20.51
CA TYR A 212 -28.81 3.98 -20.65
C TYR A 212 -28.90 2.52 -20.19
N SER A 213 -27.78 1.92 -19.73
CA SER A 213 -27.75 0.52 -19.29
C SER A 213 -26.91 0.32 -18.03
N SER A 214 -27.09 -0.83 -17.39
CA SER A 214 -26.27 -1.31 -16.27
C SER A 214 -25.06 -2.10 -16.80
N GLU A 215 -24.32 -1.49 -17.72
CA GLU A 215 -23.14 -2.10 -18.34
C GLU A 215 -21.99 -1.09 -18.40
N MET A 216 -20.77 -1.61 -18.30
CA MET A 216 -19.56 -0.85 -18.62
C MET A 216 -19.51 -0.53 -20.13
N ASN A 217 -18.90 0.60 -20.46
CA ASN A 217 -18.59 0.95 -21.84
C ASN A 217 -17.17 0.51 -22.18
N TYR A 218 -17.05 -0.48 -23.07
CA TYR A 218 -15.76 -1.00 -23.55
C TYR A 218 -15.34 -0.40 -24.89
N ASP A 219 -16.20 0.39 -25.53
CA ASP A 219 -15.92 1.00 -26.84
C ASP A 219 -15.09 2.28 -26.67
N SER A 220 -15.53 3.18 -25.78
CA SER A 220 -14.81 4.42 -25.47
C SER A 220 -15.26 5.03 -24.14
N CYS A 221 -14.33 5.68 -23.44
CA CYS A 221 -14.60 6.47 -22.25
C CYS A 221 -14.02 7.88 -22.39
N PRO A 222 -14.66 8.91 -21.83
CA PRO A 222 -14.13 10.26 -21.89
C PRO A 222 -12.73 10.34 -21.30
N ALA A 223 -11.80 10.92 -22.05
CA ALA A 223 -10.48 11.27 -21.52
C ALA A 223 -10.59 12.38 -20.45
N TRP A 224 -9.49 12.61 -19.74
CA TRP A 224 -9.42 13.56 -18.63
C TRP A 224 -9.75 15.02 -19.03
N ASP A 225 -9.50 15.38 -20.28
CA ASP A 225 -9.71 16.72 -20.86
C ASP A 225 -10.97 16.82 -21.75
N GLU A 226 -11.65 15.71 -22.02
CA GLU A 226 -12.90 15.71 -22.80
C GLU A 226 -14.07 16.30 -22.02
N CYS A 227 -14.09 16.11 -20.69
CA CYS A 227 -15.06 16.76 -19.82
C CYS A 227 -14.60 16.80 -18.35
N ASP A 228 -14.96 17.89 -17.65
CA ASP A 228 -14.51 18.17 -16.26
C ASP A 228 -14.97 17.12 -15.23
N HIS A 229 -16.12 16.49 -15.47
CA HIS A 229 -16.81 15.58 -14.55
C HIS A 229 -16.90 14.15 -15.13
N ASN A 230 -15.75 13.51 -15.32
CA ASN A 230 -15.66 12.12 -15.77
C ASN A 230 -15.33 11.15 -14.63
N ALA A 231 -15.63 9.86 -14.86
CA ALA A 231 -15.48 8.81 -13.85
C ALA A 231 -14.04 8.67 -13.33
N ILE A 232 -13.04 8.77 -14.21
CA ILE A 232 -11.61 8.63 -13.84
C ILE A 232 -11.15 9.79 -12.96
N SER A 233 -11.45 11.02 -13.37
CA SER A 233 -11.14 12.23 -12.61
C SER A 233 -11.81 12.20 -11.23
N ALA A 234 -13.11 11.92 -11.18
CA ALA A 234 -13.86 11.83 -9.93
C ALA A 234 -13.35 10.72 -9.00
N PHE A 235 -13.01 9.54 -9.56
CA PHE A 235 -12.44 8.43 -8.82
C PHE A 235 -11.10 8.82 -8.18
N TRP A 236 -10.14 9.32 -8.97
CA TRP A 236 -8.81 9.65 -8.46
C TRP A 236 -8.82 10.80 -7.48
N LYS A 237 -9.68 11.81 -7.66
CA LYS A 237 -9.87 12.86 -6.66
C LYS A 237 -10.42 12.28 -5.34
N THR A 238 -11.40 11.39 -5.40
CA THR A 238 -11.96 10.76 -4.19
C THR A 238 -10.93 9.87 -3.47
N ALA A 239 -10.18 9.08 -4.23
CA ALA A 239 -9.13 8.21 -3.71
C ALA A 239 -7.99 9.03 -3.08
N SER A 240 -7.55 10.10 -3.75
CA SER A 240 -6.50 11.01 -3.28
C SER A 240 -6.91 11.75 -2.01
N ALA A 241 -8.16 12.25 -1.95
CA ALA A 241 -8.71 12.87 -0.74
C ALA A 241 -8.72 11.89 0.44
N THR A 242 -9.13 10.65 0.18
CA THR A 242 -9.19 9.59 1.21
C THR A 242 -7.80 9.24 1.72
N PHE A 243 -6.82 9.12 0.83
CA PHE A 243 -5.43 8.83 1.16
C PHE A 243 -4.75 9.96 1.95
N ALA A 244 -4.92 11.21 1.50
CA ALA A 244 -4.41 12.38 2.20
C ALA A 244 -5.04 12.53 3.59
N LYS A 245 -6.34 12.30 3.72
CA LYS A 245 -7.06 12.34 5.01
C LYS A 245 -6.58 11.26 5.99
N ALA A 246 -6.22 10.08 5.49
CA ALA A 246 -5.74 8.97 6.30
C ALA A 246 -4.24 9.08 6.67
N SER A 247 -3.51 10.01 6.06
CA SER A 247 -2.08 10.20 6.29
C SER A 247 -1.79 10.89 7.62
N CYS A 248 -0.68 10.51 8.26
CA CYS A 248 -0.26 11.06 9.56
C CYS A 248 1.28 11.06 9.71
N GLY A 249 1.78 11.88 10.64
CA GLY A 249 3.22 12.12 10.82
C GLY A 249 3.79 12.94 9.65
N VAL A 250 5.00 12.59 9.22
CA VAL A 250 5.65 13.22 8.05
C VAL A 250 5.04 12.67 6.77
N VAL A 251 4.40 13.53 6.00
CA VAL A 251 3.85 13.21 4.67
C VAL A 251 4.88 13.64 3.62
N ASN A 252 5.41 12.70 2.85
CA ASN A 252 6.41 13.00 1.83
C ASN A 252 5.73 13.23 0.48
N VAL A 253 6.26 14.14 -0.33
CA VAL A 253 5.74 14.45 -1.67
C VAL A 253 6.89 14.50 -2.66
N MET A 254 6.92 13.56 -3.61
CA MET A 254 7.95 13.51 -4.65
C MET A 254 7.54 14.34 -5.87
N LEU A 255 8.30 15.39 -6.18
CA LEU A 255 8.03 16.32 -7.27
C LEU A 255 9.16 16.31 -8.30
N ASN A 256 8.83 16.64 -9.54
CA ASN A 256 9.80 16.67 -10.64
C ASN A 256 10.44 18.06 -10.75
N GLY A 257 11.73 18.17 -10.40
CA GLY A 257 12.53 19.39 -10.50
C GLY A 257 12.84 19.80 -11.94
N SER A 258 12.92 18.84 -12.85
CA SER A 258 13.20 19.07 -14.28
C SER A 258 11.96 19.36 -15.14
N ALA A 259 10.75 19.33 -14.56
CA ALA A 259 9.51 19.52 -15.30
C ALA A 259 9.25 20.98 -15.69
N ASP A 260 8.68 21.16 -16.89
CA ASP A 260 8.15 22.44 -17.33
C ASP A 260 6.86 22.83 -16.59
N GLY A 261 6.65 24.14 -16.44
CA GLY A 261 5.45 24.70 -15.81
C GLY A 261 5.38 24.48 -14.29
N GLY A 262 6.54 24.43 -13.62
CA GLY A 262 6.66 24.31 -12.17
C GLY A 262 6.43 22.91 -11.61
N VAL A 263 6.67 22.76 -10.31
CA VAL A 263 6.59 21.46 -9.59
C VAL A 263 5.15 20.96 -9.39
N ALA A 264 4.18 21.85 -9.25
CA ALA A 264 2.76 21.52 -9.09
C ALA A 264 1.86 22.62 -9.68
N ARG A 265 1.02 22.23 -10.66
CA ARG A 265 0.06 23.16 -11.28
C ARG A 265 -1.07 23.51 -10.29
N LYS A 266 -1.67 24.70 -10.41
CA LYS A 266 -2.71 25.19 -9.49
C LYS A 266 -3.93 24.27 -9.45
N GLU A 267 -4.26 23.69 -10.58
CA GLU A 267 -5.36 22.75 -10.84
C GLU A 267 -5.00 21.27 -10.58
N SER A 268 -3.77 20.97 -10.12
CA SER A 268 -3.36 19.60 -9.83
C SER A 268 -4.14 19.00 -8.66
N ILE A 269 -4.29 17.67 -8.66
CA ILE A 269 -4.89 16.90 -7.55
C ILE A 269 -4.13 17.18 -6.24
N LEU A 270 -2.80 17.28 -6.29
CA LEU A 270 -1.99 17.63 -5.12
C LEU A 270 -2.45 18.92 -4.44
N ARG A 271 -2.65 19.99 -5.22
CA ARG A 271 -3.08 21.28 -4.65
C ARG A 271 -4.57 21.30 -4.35
N THR A 272 -5.42 20.85 -5.28
CA THR A 272 -6.87 21.03 -5.17
C THR A 272 -7.55 20.02 -4.26
N VAL A 273 -6.93 18.87 -4.02
CA VAL A 273 -7.56 17.73 -3.33
C VAL A 273 -6.70 17.27 -2.16
N GLU A 274 -5.44 16.90 -2.39
CA GLU A 274 -4.63 16.22 -1.37
C GLU A 274 -4.28 17.16 -0.21
N VAL A 275 -3.65 18.31 -0.49
CA VAL A 275 -3.25 19.28 0.55
C VAL A 275 -4.45 19.73 1.41
N PRO A 276 -5.61 20.13 0.85
CA PRO A 276 -6.78 20.51 1.65
C PRO A 276 -7.42 19.36 2.43
N SER A 277 -7.23 18.10 2.00
CA SER A 277 -7.83 16.94 2.65
C SER A 277 -7.00 16.40 3.83
N MET A 278 -5.75 16.85 3.98
CA MET A 278 -4.87 16.41 5.07
C MET A 278 -5.41 16.82 6.44
N ASN A 279 -5.29 15.92 7.41
CA ASN A 279 -5.66 16.21 8.78
C ASN A 279 -4.53 16.99 9.49
N VAL A 280 -4.73 18.30 9.69
CA VAL A 280 -3.77 19.21 10.32
C VAL A 280 -3.32 18.79 11.73
N ASN A 281 -4.12 18.00 12.45
CA ASN A 281 -3.78 17.53 13.79
C ASN A 281 -2.97 16.22 13.76
N ALA A 282 -3.03 15.47 12.65
CA ALA A 282 -2.35 14.19 12.49
C ALA A 282 -1.06 14.30 11.68
N VAL A 283 -0.98 15.26 10.75
CA VAL A 283 0.20 15.54 9.93
C VAL A 283 1.14 16.47 10.70
N SER A 284 2.35 16.00 10.97
CA SER A 284 3.38 16.80 11.63
C SER A 284 4.12 17.72 10.67
N GLU A 285 4.28 17.30 9.40
CA GLU A 285 5.04 18.02 8.38
C GLU A 285 4.71 17.47 6.99
N VAL A 286 4.61 18.36 5.99
CA VAL A 286 4.64 18.01 4.56
C VAL A 286 6.06 18.25 4.05
N ARG A 287 6.75 17.18 3.66
CA ARG A 287 8.13 17.22 3.18
C ARG A 287 8.19 17.01 1.68
N LEU A 288 8.64 18.03 0.95
CA LEU A 288 8.85 17.92 -0.49
C LEU A 288 10.21 17.31 -0.82
N TRP A 289 10.23 16.38 -1.77
CA TRP A 289 11.44 15.87 -2.42
C TRP A 289 11.44 16.37 -3.85
N ILE A 290 12.27 17.37 -4.16
CA ILE A 290 12.40 17.88 -5.52
C ILE A 290 13.46 17.05 -6.22
N MET A 291 13.03 16.19 -7.14
CA MET A 291 13.89 15.23 -7.81
C MET A 291 14.17 15.69 -9.24
N ASP A 292 15.45 15.92 -9.55
CA ASP A 292 15.88 16.23 -10.90
C ASP A 292 16.09 14.94 -11.71
N ASN A 293 15.84 15.03 -13.01
CA ASN A 293 16.32 14.03 -13.94
C ASN A 293 17.84 14.15 -14.06
N LEU A 294 18.58 13.03 -14.02
CA LEU A 294 20.05 13.05 -13.97
C LEU A 294 20.72 13.78 -15.15
N GLU A 295 20.10 13.71 -16.34
CA GLU A 295 20.54 14.42 -17.54
C GLU A 295 19.60 15.58 -17.92
N GLY A 296 18.58 15.80 -17.10
CA GLY A 296 17.62 16.88 -17.33
C GLY A 296 18.10 18.21 -16.75
N PRO A 297 17.48 19.32 -17.17
CA PRO A 297 17.74 20.61 -16.58
C PRO A 297 17.22 20.67 -15.13
N ASP A 298 17.98 21.27 -14.23
CA ASP A 298 17.48 21.73 -12.93
C ASP A 298 16.69 23.03 -13.16
N LYS A 299 15.37 22.89 -13.28
CA LYS A 299 14.45 24.02 -13.51
C LYS A 299 13.81 24.50 -12.21
N ASN A 300 13.66 23.60 -11.25
CA ASN A 300 12.99 23.86 -9.99
C ASN A 300 13.77 23.17 -8.87
N SER A 301 14.06 23.93 -7.83
CA SER A 301 14.77 23.52 -6.62
C SER A 301 14.04 24.12 -5.41
N CYS A 302 14.36 23.74 -4.18
CA CYS A 302 13.62 24.16 -2.99
C CYS A 302 13.44 25.68 -2.82
N ASN A 303 14.36 26.47 -3.39
CA ASN A 303 14.35 27.93 -3.32
C ASN A 303 13.77 28.61 -4.58
N THR A 304 13.28 27.85 -5.57
CA THR A 304 12.69 28.44 -6.79
C THR A 304 11.26 28.89 -6.58
N GLU A 305 10.82 29.87 -7.37
CA GLU A 305 9.50 30.50 -7.26
C GLU A 305 8.34 29.48 -7.23
N SER A 306 8.38 28.47 -8.10
CA SER A 306 7.37 27.42 -8.17
C SER A 306 7.23 26.59 -6.89
N VAL A 307 8.34 26.32 -6.18
CA VAL A 307 8.36 25.59 -4.92
C VAL A 307 7.94 26.49 -3.77
N LEU A 308 8.36 27.76 -3.78
CA LEU A 308 7.93 28.77 -2.81
C LEU A 308 6.43 29.06 -2.89
N GLU A 309 5.84 29.05 -4.09
CA GLU A 309 4.39 29.17 -4.26
C GLU A 309 3.65 27.97 -3.63
N LEU A 310 4.16 26.75 -3.85
CA LEU A 310 3.59 25.55 -3.24
C LEU A 310 3.76 25.55 -1.71
N LYS A 311 4.92 25.99 -1.22
CA LYS A 311 5.17 26.20 0.22
C LYS A 311 4.12 27.13 0.82
N ALA A 312 3.93 28.32 0.24
CA ALA A 312 2.95 29.29 0.73
C ALA A 312 1.53 28.70 0.74
N TYR A 313 1.19 27.89 -0.27
CA TYR A 313 -0.10 27.20 -0.34
C TYR A 313 -0.27 26.15 0.77
N ILE A 314 0.77 25.38 1.08
CA ILE A 314 0.76 24.38 2.18
C ILE A 314 0.65 25.10 3.54
N GLU A 315 1.43 26.16 3.75
CA GLU A 315 1.40 26.96 4.99
C GLU A 315 0.03 27.64 5.19
N GLN A 316 -0.62 28.08 4.11
CA GLN A 316 -1.99 28.63 4.14
C GLN A 316 -3.02 27.61 4.67
N HIS A 317 -2.76 26.30 4.52
CA HIS A 317 -3.60 25.22 5.04
C HIS A 317 -3.19 24.78 6.46
N ASN A 318 -2.36 25.56 7.15
CA ASN A 318 -1.85 25.29 8.51
C ASN A 318 -1.02 24.00 8.62
N LEU A 319 -0.35 23.61 7.54
CA LEU A 319 0.55 22.46 7.51
C LEU A 319 2.00 22.95 7.58
N ALA A 320 2.79 22.34 8.45
CA ALA A 320 4.23 22.59 8.49
C ALA A 320 4.92 22.04 7.23
N PHE A 321 6.04 22.64 6.85
CA PHE A 321 6.69 22.39 5.57
C PHE A 321 8.21 22.21 5.70
N SER A 322 8.76 21.25 4.95
CA SER A 322 10.18 21.25 4.57
C SER A 322 10.39 20.80 3.13
N CYS A 323 11.60 21.05 2.64
CA CYS A 323 11.98 20.70 1.28
C CYS A 323 13.40 20.16 1.24
N VAL A 324 13.61 19.13 0.40
CA VAL A 324 14.91 18.52 0.13
C VAL A 324 15.09 18.39 -1.37
N ASP A 325 16.15 19.01 -1.89
CA ASP A 325 16.58 18.80 -3.27
C ASP A 325 17.35 17.48 -3.39
N ASN A 326 17.02 16.70 -4.43
CA ASN A 326 17.67 15.46 -4.79
C ASN A 326 17.87 14.50 -3.61
N TYR A 327 16.74 14.11 -2.99
CA TYR A 327 16.72 13.21 -1.85
C TYR A 327 17.54 11.92 -2.13
N LYS A 328 18.60 11.71 -1.34
CA LYS A 328 19.70 10.81 -1.67
C LYS A 328 19.30 9.37 -1.97
N PRO A 329 18.41 8.72 -1.20
CA PRO A 329 17.96 7.37 -1.52
C PRO A 329 17.31 7.25 -2.90
N VAL A 330 16.53 8.26 -3.30
CA VAL A 330 15.85 8.28 -4.61
C VAL A 330 16.85 8.61 -5.72
N GLN A 331 17.78 9.54 -5.49
CA GLN A 331 18.84 9.86 -6.44
C GLN A 331 19.73 8.63 -6.72
N LEU A 332 20.09 7.86 -5.70
CA LEU A 332 20.82 6.60 -5.85
C LEU A 332 20.06 5.59 -6.72
N LEU A 333 18.74 5.52 -6.57
CA LEU A 333 17.90 4.66 -7.42
C LEU A 333 17.94 5.11 -8.89
N GLN A 334 17.92 6.41 -9.18
CA GLN A 334 18.06 6.92 -10.55
C GLN A 334 19.40 6.53 -11.17
N CYS A 335 20.46 6.47 -10.36
CA CYS A 335 21.81 6.16 -10.80
C CYS A 335 22.06 4.68 -11.15
N ILE A 336 21.11 3.77 -10.88
CA ILE A 336 21.27 2.35 -11.19
C ILE A 336 21.38 2.12 -12.70
N GLU A 337 20.66 2.90 -13.51
CA GLU A 337 20.64 2.77 -14.97
C GLU A 337 21.78 3.55 -15.65
N THR A 338 22.31 4.59 -14.99
CA THR A 338 23.33 5.50 -15.55
C THR A 338 24.41 5.86 -14.51
N PRO A 339 25.19 4.88 -14.02
CA PRO A 339 26.12 5.08 -12.90
C PRO A 339 27.29 6.01 -13.22
N ASP A 340 27.64 6.16 -14.50
CA ASP A 340 28.79 6.94 -14.95
C ASP A 340 28.53 8.46 -14.99
N LEU A 341 27.29 8.90 -14.76
CA LEU A 341 26.96 10.32 -14.75
C LEU A 341 27.60 11.04 -13.55
N PRO A 342 28.07 12.30 -13.71
CA PRO A 342 28.70 13.04 -12.62
C PRO A 342 27.84 13.16 -11.35
N ALA A 343 26.51 13.25 -11.51
CA ALA A 343 25.55 13.31 -10.42
C ALA A 343 25.48 12.00 -9.59
N CYS A 344 25.98 10.90 -10.14
CA CYS A 344 25.98 9.56 -9.56
C CYS A 344 27.31 9.17 -8.91
N ASN A 345 28.29 10.07 -8.89
CA ASN A 345 29.55 9.85 -8.19
C ASN A 345 29.33 9.81 -6.67
N ILE A 346 29.27 8.60 -6.10
CA ILE A 346 29.04 8.35 -4.67
C ILE A 346 30.24 8.81 -3.82
N CYS A 347 31.44 8.80 -4.38
CA CYS A 347 32.66 9.25 -3.72
C CYS A 347 33.15 10.56 -4.37
N LYS A 348 33.38 11.60 -3.57
CA LYS A 348 34.23 12.70 -4.01
C LYS A 348 35.68 12.18 -4.06
N PRO A 349 36.46 12.50 -5.10
CA PRO A 349 37.88 12.17 -5.15
C PRO A 349 38.66 12.80 -4.01
#